data_AF-A0A6L7SSC6-F1
#
_entry.id   AF-A0A6L7SSC6-F1
#
_cell.length_a   1.000
_cell.length_b   1.000
_cell.length_c   1.000
_cell.angle_alpha   90.00
_cell.angle_beta   90.00
_cell.angle_gamma   90.00
#
_symmetry.space_group_name_H-M   'P 1'
#
loop_
_entity.id
_entity.type
_entity.pdbx_description
1 polymer ?
#
loop_
_entity_poly.entity_id
_entity_poly.type
_entity_poly.pdbx_seq_one_letter_code
_entity_poly.pdbx_strand_id
1 'polypeptide(L)'
;MRIFTKKKATQTVDLANYANKILSAEDYPLFDEAIKAGKMGALRAAYLMIWLACAESLKRRFRDAQKRDDTAGKIVGDIESKESGHKAVDKFLLTEANEYGFLSDSAHTILNHIYEMRCLYGHPYEEAPSHEEITYAASMIVEHVLSKPVKLRHGYGKQLLKSLLEERNFLDDQQTAVEAFAKDILPRLHGSIHGWLLDNYWKELEKIAGDSSMSVF
;
A
#
# COMPACT_ATOMS: atom_id res chain seq x y z
N MET A 1 30.17 -40.79 31.51
CA MET A 1 29.92 -39.33 31.55
C MET A 1 28.84 -39.02 30.51
N ARG A 2 27.58 -38.86 30.91
CA ARG A 2 26.46 -38.56 29.99
C ARG A 2 26.44 -37.06 29.71
N ILE A 3 26.71 -36.65 28.48
CA ILE A 3 26.56 -35.27 28.03
C ILE A 3 25.06 -35.02 27.89
N PHE A 4 24.47 -34.34 28.89
CA PHE A 4 23.14 -33.77 28.76
C PHE A 4 23.24 -32.52 27.88
N THR A 5 23.07 -32.67 26.57
CA THR A 5 22.73 -31.53 25.71
C THR A 5 21.34 -31.06 26.11
N LYS A 6 21.25 -30.02 26.96
CA LYS A 6 20.02 -29.24 27.11
C LYS A 6 19.63 -28.75 25.72
N LYS A 7 18.57 -29.33 25.16
CA LYS A 7 17.93 -28.82 23.94
C LYS A 7 17.52 -27.37 24.27
N LYS A 8 18.27 -26.39 23.77
CA LYS A 8 17.91 -24.97 23.89
C LYS A 8 16.50 -24.88 23.32
N ALA A 9 15.52 -24.46 24.12
CA ALA A 9 14.16 -24.29 23.63
C ALA A 9 14.23 -23.29 22.48
N THR A 10 13.94 -23.74 21.26
CA THR A 10 13.83 -22.85 20.11
C THR A 10 12.74 -21.85 20.43
N GLN A 11 13.08 -20.58 20.60
CA GLN A 11 12.09 -19.57 20.91
C GLN A 11 11.31 -19.29 19.62
N THR A 12 10.02 -19.59 19.61
CA THR A 12 9.13 -19.48 18.44
C THR A 12 8.21 -18.27 18.53
N VAL A 13 7.81 -17.71 17.39
CA VAL A 13 6.76 -16.67 17.29
C VAL A 13 5.57 -17.24 16.51
N ASP A 14 4.34 -17.00 16.98
CA ASP A 14 3.12 -17.31 16.23
C ASP A 14 2.50 -16.03 15.66
N LEU A 15 2.38 -15.98 14.34
CA LEU A 15 1.88 -14.85 13.56
C LEU A 15 0.55 -15.17 12.86
N ALA A 16 -0.02 -16.36 13.09
CA ALA A 16 -1.17 -16.85 12.34
C ALA A 16 -2.42 -15.98 12.50
N ASN A 17 -2.57 -15.30 13.65
CA ASN A 17 -3.66 -14.36 13.92
C ASN A 17 -3.69 -13.16 12.96
N TYR A 18 -2.54 -12.75 12.41
CA TYR A 18 -2.46 -11.64 11.46
C TYR A 18 -2.86 -12.03 10.04
N ALA A 19 -2.68 -13.30 9.67
CA ALA A 19 -2.95 -13.80 8.32
C ALA A 19 -4.42 -13.63 7.90
N ASN A 20 -5.35 -13.78 8.84
CA ASN A 20 -6.79 -13.65 8.59
C ASN A 20 -7.24 -12.22 8.24
N LYS A 21 -6.36 -11.23 8.41
CA LYS A 21 -6.64 -9.83 8.10
C LYS A 21 -6.08 -9.41 6.74
N ILE A 22 -5.29 -10.26 6.09
CA ILE A 22 -4.70 -9.98 4.77
C ILE A 22 -5.81 -10.04 3.73
N LEU A 23 -5.96 -8.97 2.94
CA LEU A 23 -7.05 -8.85 1.97
C LEU A 23 -6.72 -9.47 0.61
N SER A 24 -5.47 -9.32 0.14
CA SER A 24 -5.04 -9.83 -1.17
C SER A 24 -4.47 -11.24 -1.03
N ALA A 25 -4.94 -12.16 -1.87
CA ALA A 25 -4.46 -13.54 -1.88
C ALA A 25 -2.97 -13.62 -2.31
N GLU A 26 -2.52 -12.68 -3.13
CA GLU A 26 -1.15 -12.55 -3.60
C GLU A 26 -0.16 -12.12 -2.50
N ASP A 27 -0.64 -11.48 -1.44
CA ASP A 27 0.17 -11.09 -0.27
C ASP A 27 0.38 -12.27 0.70
N TYR A 28 -0.46 -13.31 0.61
CA TYR A 28 -0.48 -14.42 1.58
C TYR A 28 0.77 -15.32 1.53
N PRO A 29 1.32 -15.74 0.36
CA PRO A 29 2.42 -16.69 0.32
C PRO A 29 3.67 -16.25 1.10
N LEU A 30 4.11 -15.01 0.92
CA LEU A 30 5.26 -14.46 1.64
C LEU A 30 4.97 -14.33 3.15
N PHE A 31 3.74 -13.97 3.51
CA PHE A 31 3.37 -13.91 4.91
C PHE A 31 3.28 -15.29 5.56
N ASP A 32 2.83 -16.31 4.83
CA ASP A 32 2.83 -17.71 5.27
C ASP A 32 4.26 -18.26 5.44
N GLU A 33 5.18 -17.90 4.55
CA GLU A 33 6.62 -18.17 4.76
C GLU A 33 7.15 -17.52 6.03
N ALA A 34 6.71 -16.30 6.35
CA ALA A 34 7.07 -15.65 7.61
C ALA A 34 6.52 -16.40 8.84
N ILE A 35 5.26 -16.87 8.78
CA ILE A 35 4.65 -17.69 9.83
C ILE A 35 5.45 -18.97 10.05
N LYS A 36 5.78 -19.67 8.95
CA LYS A 36 6.57 -20.92 9.00
C LYS A 36 7.96 -20.67 9.58
N ALA A 37 8.64 -19.60 9.16
CA ALA A 37 9.95 -19.22 9.69
C ALA A 37 9.88 -18.89 11.20
N GLY A 38 8.87 -18.14 11.63
CA GLY A 38 8.65 -17.80 13.04
C GLY A 38 8.40 -19.03 13.92
N LYS A 39 7.61 -19.99 13.44
CA LYS A 39 7.36 -21.28 14.12
C LYS A 39 8.60 -22.16 14.22
N MET A 40 9.55 -22.01 13.31
CA MET A 40 10.83 -22.73 13.34
C MET A 40 11.91 -21.98 14.13
N GLY A 41 11.61 -20.80 14.68
CA GLY A 41 12.57 -19.94 15.37
C GLY A 41 13.58 -19.26 14.45
N ALA A 42 13.33 -19.24 13.14
CA ALA A 42 14.15 -18.53 12.16
C ALA A 42 13.76 -17.04 12.14
N LEU A 43 14.08 -16.32 13.22
CA LEU A 43 13.61 -14.97 13.50
C LEU A 43 13.97 -13.94 12.41
N ARG A 44 15.23 -13.96 11.93
CA ARG A 44 15.68 -13.11 10.82
C ARG A 44 14.87 -13.38 9.55
N ALA A 45 14.67 -14.65 9.20
CA ALA A 45 13.90 -15.03 8.03
C ALA A 45 12.44 -14.58 8.14
N ALA A 46 11.82 -14.76 9.31
CA ALA A 46 10.44 -14.31 9.55
C ALA A 46 10.30 -12.79 9.34
N TYR A 47 11.23 -12.00 9.89
CA TYR A 47 11.22 -10.55 9.73
C TYR A 47 11.41 -10.12 8.28
N LEU A 48 12.35 -10.75 7.56
CA LEU A 48 12.58 -10.47 6.15
C LEU A 48 11.34 -10.80 5.30
N MET A 49 10.66 -11.92 5.56
CA MET A 49 9.47 -12.33 4.82
C MET A 49 8.27 -11.41 5.10
N ILE A 50 8.10 -10.95 6.35
CA ILE A 50 7.12 -9.91 6.69
C ILE A 50 7.36 -8.64 5.85
N TRP A 51 8.60 -8.18 5.78
CA TRP A 51 8.95 -6.99 5.01
C TRP A 51 8.73 -7.19 3.50
N LEU A 52 9.13 -8.35 2.95
CA LEU A 52 8.92 -8.67 1.54
C LEU A 52 7.43 -8.67 1.19
N ALA A 53 6.57 -9.24 2.05
CA ALA A 53 5.12 -9.18 1.87
C ALA A 53 4.61 -7.73 1.78
N CYS A 54 5.12 -6.84 2.65
CA CYS A 54 4.80 -5.40 2.62
C CYS A 54 5.23 -4.75 1.30
N ALA A 55 6.51 -4.91 0.92
CA ALA A 55 7.07 -4.28 -0.26
C ALA A 55 6.37 -4.78 -1.54
N GLU A 56 6.15 -6.09 -1.67
CA GLU A 56 5.44 -6.60 -2.83
C GLU A 56 3.98 -6.17 -2.89
N SER A 57 3.28 -6.07 -1.75
CA SER A 57 1.93 -5.52 -1.69
C SER A 57 1.94 -4.09 -2.22
N LEU A 58 2.83 -3.22 -1.73
CA LEU A 58 2.95 -1.84 -2.20
C LEU A 58 3.23 -1.75 -3.72
N LYS A 59 4.11 -2.61 -4.26
CA LYS A 59 4.34 -2.68 -5.71
C LYS A 59 3.07 -3.05 -6.48
N ARG A 60 2.32 -4.05 -6.01
CA ARG A 60 1.03 -4.44 -6.61
C ARG A 60 0.04 -3.28 -6.59
N ARG A 61 -0.03 -2.51 -5.50
CA ARG A 61 -0.90 -1.32 -5.41
C ARG A 61 -0.59 -0.28 -6.47
N PHE A 62 0.70 0.00 -6.71
CA PHE A 62 1.11 0.89 -7.79
C PHE A 62 0.75 0.32 -9.17
N ARG A 63 0.96 -0.99 -9.38
CA ARG A 63 0.57 -1.67 -10.62
C ARG A 63 -0.94 -1.68 -10.88
N ASP A 64 -1.75 -1.65 -9.84
CA ASP A 64 -3.19 -1.51 -9.96
C ASP A 64 -3.60 -0.05 -10.20
N ALA A 65 -2.97 0.90 -9.52
CA ALA A 65 -3.23 2.32 -9.68
C ALA A 65 -2.85 2.84 -11.07
N GLN A 66 -1.72 2.38 -11.64
CA GLN A 66 -1.27 2.84 -12.97
C GLN A 66 -2.27 2.56 -14.10
N LYS A 67 -3.19 1.61 -13.92
CA LYS A 67 -4.25 1.33 -14.90
C LYS A 67 -5.15 2.56 -15.14
N ARG A 68 -5.13 3.53 -14.22
CA ARG A 68 -6.04 4.68 -14.16
C ARG A 68 -5.38 5.95 -13.62
N ASP A 69 -4.04 6.01 -13.54
CA ASP A 69 -3.31 7.18 -13.04
C ASP A 69 -1.88 7.18 -13.61
N ASP A 70 -1.60 8.14 -14.49
CA ASP A 70 -0.29 8.29 -15.14
C ASP A 70 0.85 8.52 -14.12
N THR A 71 0.56 9.12 -12.97
CA THR A 71 1.53 9.32 -11.88
C THR A 71 1.98 7.97 -11.33
N ALA A 72 1.04 7.08 -11.06
CA ALA A 72 1.36 5.72 -10.65
C ALA A 72 2.11 4.96 -11.77
N GLY A 73 1.77 5.21 -13.04
CA GLY A 73 2.49 4.64 -14.19
C GLY A 73 3.97 5.04 -14.23
N LYS A 74 4.29 6.32 -13.98
CA LYS A 74 5.69 6.78 -13.86
C LYS A 74 6.43 6.08 -12.73
N ILE A 75 5.80 5.98 -11.55
CA ILE A 75 6.38 5.30 -10.39
C ILE A 75 6.65 3.83 -10.69
N VAL A 76 5.73 3.13 -11.37
CA VAL A 76 5.94 1.73 -11.81
C VAL A 76 7.13 1.64 -12.78
N GLY A 77 7.24 2.53 -13.76
CA GLY A 77 8.38 2.58 -14.66
C GLY A 77 9.72 2.78 -13.94
N ASP A 78 9.75 3.64 -12.92
CA ASP A 78 10.94 3.87 -12.11
C ASP A 78 11.28 2.65 -11.23
N ILE A 79 10.28 1.95 -10.70
CA ILE A 79 10.47 0.66 -10.00
C ILE A 79 11.15 -0.34 -10.94
N GLU A 80 10.61 -0.56 -12.13
CA GLU A 80 11.13 -1.54 -13.10
C GLU A 80 12.54 -1.17 -13.59
N SER A 81 12.81 0.11 -13.81
CA SER A 81 14.13 0.63 -14.16
C SER A 81 15.16 0.38 -13.05
N LYS A 82 14.78 0.58 -11.78
CA LYS A 82 15.66 0.28 -10.64
C LYS A 82 15.89 -1.23 -10.47
N GLU A 83 14.85 -2.05 -10.58
CA GLU A 83 14.96 -3.51 -10.45
C GLU A 83 15.84 -4.12 -11.55
N SER A 84 15.64 -3.70 -12.81
CA SER A 84 16.48 -4.12 -13.95
C SER A 84 17.94 -3.66 -13.82
N GLY A 85 18.17 -2.52 -13.16
CA GLY A 85 19.50 -2.05 -12.79
C GLY A 85 20.07 -2.66 -11.50
N HIS A 86 19.40 -3.67 -10.90
CA HIS A 86 19.76 -4.28 -9.62
C HIS A 86 19.95 -3.28 -8.46
N LYS A 87 19.18 -2.18 -8.47
CA LYS A 87 19.18 -1.18 -7.41
C LYS A 87 18.14 -1.52 -6.35
N ALA A 88 18.42 -1.14 -5.11
CA ALA A 88 17.45 -1.28 -4.02
C ALA A 88 16.21 -0.42 -4.29
N VAL A 89 15.02 -1.03 -4.17
CA VAL A 89 13.73 -0.38 -4.47
C VAL A 89 12.91 -0.14 -3.20
N ASP A 90 13.17 -0.90 -2.14
CA ASP A 90 12.41 -0.90 -0.88
C ASP A 90 12.18 0.51 -0.31
N LYS A 91 13.25 1.30 -0.15
CA LYS A 91 13.15 2.67 0.39
C LYS A 91 12.42 3.62 -0.57
N PHE A 92 12.71 3.51 -1.87
CA PHE A 92 12.03 4.30 -2.89
C PHE A 92 10.53 4.02 -2.87
N LEU A 93 10.14 2.76 -2.87
CA LEU A 93 8.76 2.31 -2.81
C LEU A 93 8.02 2.86 -1.58
N LEU A 94 8.68 2.88 -0.42
CA LEU A 94 8.08 3.39 0.80
C LEU A 94 7.88 4.91 0.77
N THR A 95 8.83 5.64 0.20
CA THR A 95 8.73 7.09 -0.02
C THR A 95 7.60 7.40 -0.99
N GLU A 96 7.59 6.77 -2.17
CA GLU A 96 6.54 6.96 -3.17
C GLU A 96 5.17 6.55 -2.62
N ALA A 97 5.08 5.48 -1.82
CA ALA A 97 3.82 5.07 -1.20
C ALA A 97 3.27 6.12 -0.22
N ASN A 98 4.12 6.93 0.41
CA ASN A 98 3.67 8.08 1.19
C ASN A 98 3.27 9.24 0.28
N GLU A 99 4.14 9.64 -0.66
CA GLU A 99 3.89 10.78 -1.55
C GLU A 99 2.64 10.59 -2.42
N TYR A 100 2.42 9.37 -2.92
CA TYR A 100 1.20 8.97 -3.63
C TYR A 100 0.00 8.83 -2.70
N GLY A 101 0.26 8.64 -1.40
CA GLY A 101 -0.73 8.58 -0.32
C GLY A 101 -1.32 7.19 -0.08
N PHE A 102 -0.67 6.09 -0.47
CA PHE A 102 -1.07 4.79 0.08
C PHE A 102 -0.88 4.71 1.60
N LEU A 103 0.05 5.50 2.14
CA LEU A 103 0.36 5.58 3.56
C LEU A 103 0.00 6.97 4.11
N SER A 104 -0.33 7.04 5.40
CA SER A 104 -0.30 8.30 6.16
C SER A 104 1.13 8.59 6.61
N ASP A 105 1.43 9.84 7.00
CA ASP A 105 2.74 10.19 7.56
C ASP A 105 3.14 9.34 8.78
N SER A 106 2.16 9.06 9.64
CA SER A 106 2.34 8.16 10.79
C SER A 106 2.68 6.74 10.37
N ALA A 107 1.95 6.18 9.40
CA ALA A 107 2.21 4.84 8.86
C ALA A 107 3.57 4.79 8.16
N HIS A 108 3.93 5.82 7.40
CA HIS A 108 5.24 5.92 6.75
C HIS A 108 6.37 5.93 7.78
N THR A 109 6.23 6.69 8.87
CA THR A 109 7.24 6.73 9.94
C THR A 109 7.44 5.36 10.58
N ILE A 110 6.34 4.66 10.90
CA ILE A 110 6.38 3.31 11.48
C ILE A 110 7.02 2.31 10.52
N LEU A 111 6.56 2.29 9.26
CA LEU A 111 7.07 1.36 8.25
C LEU A 111 8.51 1.66 7.87
N ASN A 112 8.94 2.93 7.96
CA ASN A 112 10.32 3.30 7.73
C ASN A 112 11.23 2.75 8.82
N HIS A 113 10.80 2.81 10.08
CA HIS A 113 11.54 2.18 11.16
C HIS A 113 11.66 0.66 10.93
N ILE A 114 10.58 -0.02 10.54
CA ILE A 114 10.61 -1.45 10.21
C ILE A 114 11.57 -1.74 9.04
N TYR A 115 11.60 -0.89 8.01
CA TYR A 115 12.56 -0.98 6.91
C TYR A 115 14.03 -0.86 7.38
N GLU A 116 14.31 0.09 8.26
CA GLU A 116 15.65 0.30 8.83
C GLU A 116 16.10 -0.94 9.63
N MET A 117 15.21 -1.49 10.44
CA MET A 117 15.46 -2.73 11.18
C MET A 117 15.63 -3.92 10.23
N ARG A 118 14.83 -4.01 9.16
CA ARG A 118 15.04 -5.01 8.09
C ARG A 118 16.44 -4.87 7.48
N CYS A 119 16.91 -3.64 7.24
CA CYS A 119 18.27 -3.42 6.75
C CYS A 119 19.30 -3.95 7.75
N LEU A 120 19.14 -3.69 9.04
CA LEU A 120 20.03 -4.24 10.06
C LEU A 120 20.04 -5.78 10.06
N TYR A 121 18.88 -6.41 10.15
CA TYR A 121 18.76 -7.88 10.22
C TYR A 121 19.06 -8.59 8.91
N GLY A 122 19.00 -7.90 7.76
CA GLY A 122 19.33 -8.43 6.45
C GLY A 122 20.84 -8.52 6.17
N HIS A 123 21.66 -7.81 6.94
CA HIS A 123 23.12 -7.75 6.75
C HIS A 123 23.86 -8.61 7.78
N PRO A 124 25.13 -8.98 7.54
CA PRO A 124 25.90 -9.84 8.43
C PRO A 124 26.47 -9.07 9.63
N TYR A 125 25.62 -8.34 10.37
CA TYR A 125 26.00 -7.60 11.58
C TYR A 125 25.89 -8.43 12.87
N GLU A 126 25.62 -9.73 12.75
CA GLU A 126 25.34 -10.64 13.88
C GLU A 126 24.12 -10.26 14.75
N GLU A 127 23.34 -9.27 14.30
CA GLU A 127 22.08 -8.85 14.91
C GLU A 127 20.90 -9.72 14.44
N ALA A 128 19.95 -9.94 15.34
CA ALA A 128 18.71 -10.67 15.06
C ALA A 128 17.53 -10.01 15.79
N PRO A 129 16.32 -10.03 15.20
CA PRO A 129 15.15 -9.47 15.85
C PRO A 129 14.70 -10.30 17.05
N SER A 130 14.12 -9.64 18.05
CA SER A 130 13.37 -10.27 19.12
C SER A 130 11.98 -10.74 18.67
N HIS A 131 11.32 -11.52 19.53
CA HIS A 131 9.94 -11.96 19.34
C HIS A 131 8.97 -10.79 19.27
N GLU A 132 9.18 -9.79 20.12
CA GLU A 132 8.39 -8.57 20.16
C GLU A 132 8.57 -7.75 18.88
N GLU A 133 9.79 -7.64 18.38
CA GLU A 133 10.09 -6.90 17.14
C GLU A 133 9.43 -7.56 15.92
N ILE A 134 9.43 -8.89 15.82
CA ILE A 134 8.72 -9.62 14.75
C ILE A 134 7.21 -9.43 14.87
N THR A 135 6.67 -9.58 16.08
CA THR A 135 5.23 -9.46 16.34
C THR A 135 4.75 -8.04 16.03
N TYR A 136 5.54 -7.03 16.43
CA TYR A 136 5.29 -5.64 16.12
C TYR A 136 5.32 -5.37 14.62
N ALA A 137 6.36 -5.83 13.92
CA ALA A 137 6.48 -5.65 12.47
C ALA A 137 5.28 -6.30 11.73
N ALA A 138 4.92 -7.53 12.08
CA ALA A 138 3.77 -8.22 11.52
C ALA A 138 2.46 -7.45 11.76
N SER A 139 2.24 -6.98 12.98
CA SER A 139 1.05 -6.21 13.35
C SER A 139 0.93 -4.92 12.54
N MET A 140 2.00 -4.13 12.49
CA MET A 140 2.01 -2.82 11.82
C MET A 140 1.90 -2.94 10.31
N ILE A 141 2.60 -3.90 9.69
CA ILE A 141 2.50 -4.14 8.25
C ILE A 141 1.11 -4.63 7.85
N VAL A 142 0.52 -5.53 8.63
CA VAL A 142 -0.85 -5.98 8.36
C VAL A 142 -1.83 -4.83 8.55
N GLU A 143 -1.74 -4.07 9.64
CA GLU A 143 -2.65 -2.96 9.91
C GLU A 143 -2.57 -1.85 8.86
N HIS A 144 -1.38 -1.45 8.43
CA HIS A 144 -1.21 -0.28 7.56
C HIS A 144 -1.19 -0.62 6.08
N VAL A 145 -0.86 -1.86 5.71
CA VAL A 145 -0.72 -2.28 4.31
C VAL A 145 -1.63 -3.45 4.01
N LEU A 146 -1.33 -4.65 4.50
CA LEU A 146 -1.91 -5.89 3.98
C LEU A 146 -3.42 -6.02 4.24
N SER A 147 -3.95 -5.37 5.28
CA SER A 147 -5.38 -5.34 5.60
C SER A 147 -6.14 -4.17 5.00
N LYS A 148 -5.50 -3.32 4.18
CA LYS A 148 -6.12 -2.12 3.62
C LYS A 148 -6.42 -2.34 2.14
N PRO A 149 -7.63 -2.04 1.65
CA PRO A 149 -7.88 -2.04 0.22
C PRO A 149 -7.02 -0.97 -0.46
N VAL A 150 -6.74 -1.15 -1.75
CA VAL A 150 -6.08 -0.11 -2.56
C VAL A 150 -7.10 0.99 -2.78
N LYS A 151 -6.88 2.14 -2.13
CA LYS A 151 -7.75 3.30 -2.29
C LYS A 151 -7.07 4.37 -3.13
N LEU A 152 -7.80 4.83 -4.12
CA LEU A 152 -7.40 5.88 -5.04
C LEU A 152 -7.48 7.24 -4.36
N ARG A 153 -6.50 8.12 -4.65
CA ARG A 153 -6.32 9.42 -4.01
C ARG A 153 -6.33 10.56 -5.04
N HIS A 154 -5.64 11.66 -4.76
CA HIS A 154 -5.72 12.91 -5.52
C HIS A 154 -5.43 12.74 -7.01
N GLY A 155 -4.52 11.86 -7.42
CA GLY A 155 -4.21 11.62 -8.84
C GLY A 155 -5.44 11.12 -9.61
N TYR A 156 -6.01 10.00 -9.19
CA TYR A 156 -7.31 9.53 -9.69
C TYR A 156 -8.43 10.56 -9.52
N GLY A 157 -8.47 11.27 -8.38
CA GLY A 157 -9.44 12.33 -8.14
C GLY A 157 -9.39 13.44 -9.20
N LYS A 158 -8.19 13.88 -9.60
CA LYS A 158 -8.02 14.85 -10.69
C LYS A 158 -8.53 14.30 -12.03
N GLN A 159 -8.21 13.06 -12.34
CA GLN A 159 -8.68 12.43 -13.59
C GLN A 159 -10.19 12.23 -13.60
N LEU A 160 -10.77 11.83 -12.47
CA LEU A 160 -12.22 11.72 -12.31
C LEU A 160 -12.90 13.07 -12.55
N LEU A 161 -12.39 14.15 -11.95
CA LEU A 161 -12.92 15.50 -12.17
C LEU A 161 -12.80 15.91 -13.64
N LYS A 162 -11.66 15.64 -14.26
CA LYS A 162 -11.44 15.90 -15.69
C LYS A 162 -12.50 15.21 -16.54
N SER A 163 -12.71 13.91 -16.36
CA SER A 163 -13.71 13.18 -17.13
C SER A 163 -15.15 13.66 -16.84
N LEU A 164 -15.50 13.96 -15.59
CA LEU A 164 -16.82 14.51 -15.25
C LEU A 164 -17.09 15.89 -15.89
N LEU A 165 -16.06 16.72 -16.03
CA LEU A 165 -16.21 18.12 -16.46
C LEU A 165 -15.99 18.32 -17.97
N GLU A 166 -15.11 17.53 -18.57
CA GLU A 166 -14.66 17.73 -19.97
C GLU A 166 -15.27 16.71 -20.94
N GLU A 167 -15.66 15.51 -20.48
CA GLU A 167 -16.16 14.44 -21.34
C GLU A 167 -17.70 14.34 -21.29
N ARG A 168 -18.37 14.94 -22.29
CA ARG A 168 -19.85 15.04 -22.34
C ARG A 168 -20.63 13.74 -22.15
N ASN A 169 -20.07 12.60 -22.55
CA ASN A 169 -20.74 11.30 -22.49
C ASN A 169 -20.16 10.38 -21.41
N PHE A 170 -19.38 10.93 -20.47
CA PHE A 170 -18.72 10.13 -19.45
C PHE A 170 -19.69 9.55 -18.43
N LEU A 171 -20.70 10.32 -18.04
CA LEU A 171 -21.75 9.89 -17.10
C LEU A 171 -23.12 10.30 -17.65
N ASP A 172 -24.08 9.39 -17.55
CA ASP A 172 -25.47 9.63 -17.91
C ASP A 172 -26.15 10.48 -16.82
N ASP A 173 -26.94 11.49 -17.22
CA ASP A 173 -27.64 12.41 -16.34
C ASP A 173 -28.81 11.77 -15.58
N GLN A 174 -29.19 10.53 -15.91
CA GLN A 174 -30.18 9.78 -15.16
C GLN A 174 -29.72 9.52 -13.73
N GLN A 175 -30.56 9.89 -12.76
CA GLN A 175 -30.30 9.72 -11.33
C GLN A 175 -29.83 8.30 -10.98
N THR A 176 -30.42 7.26 -11.58
CA THR A 176 -30.06 5.86 -11.35
C THR A 176 -28.63 5.55 -11.80
N ALA A 177 -28.17 6.13 -12.91
CA ALA A 177 -26.81 5.97 -13.41
C ALA A 177 -25.79 6.70 -12.52
N VAL A 178 -26.11 7.93 -12.11
CA VAL A 178 -25.29 8.72 -11.17
C VAL A 178 -25.14 8.02 -9.83
N GLU A 179 -26.23 7.49 -9.27
CA GLU A 179 -26.20 6.74 -8.01
C GLU A 179 -25.38 5.45 -8.11
N ALA A 180 -25.52 4.71 -9.22
CA ALA A 180 -24.75 3.49 -9.47
C ALA A 180 -23.25 3.80 -9.61
N PHE A 181 -22.92 4.86 -10.35
CA PHE A 181 -21.55 5.35 -10.48
C PHE A 181 -20.95 5.74 -9.12
N ALA A 182 -21.66 6.55 -8.33
CA ALA A 182 -21.20 6.95 -7.00
C ALA A 182 -20.99 5.75 -6.07
N LYS A 183 -21.91 4.76 -6.08
CA LYS A 183 -21.78 3.51 -5.31
C LYS A 183 -20.54 2.70 -5.72
N ASP A 184 -20.13 2.74 -6.98
CA ASP A 184 -18.93 2.06 -7.46
C ASP A 184 -17.64 2.81 -7.08
N ILE A 185 -17.65 4.14 -7.23
CA ILE A 185 -16.45 4.98 -7.05
C ILE A 185 -16.15 5.27 -5.57
N LEU A 186 -17.15 5.59 -4.75
CA LEU A 186 -16.94 6.01 -3.35
C LEU A 186 -16.15 5.00 -2.50
N PRO A 187 -16.39 3.68 -2.56
CA PRO A 187 -15.62 2.71 -1.78
C PRO A 187 -14.13 2.66 -2.16
N ARG A 188 -13.82 3.02 -3.42
CA ARG A 188 -12.48 3.01 -4.00
C ARG A 188 -11.69 4.26 -3.67
N LEU A 189 -12.37 5.35 -3.31
CA LEU A 189 -11.72 6.59 -2.92
C LEU A 189 -11.28 6.55 -1.46
N HIS A 190 -10.14 7.18 -1.19
CA HIS A 190 -9.72 7.42 0.19
C HIS A 190 -10.56 8.54 0.82
N GLY A 191 -11.11 8.32 2.01
CA GLY A 191 -12.01 9.29 2.65
C GLY A 191 -11.39 10.67 2.87
N SER A 192 -10.05 10.74 3.05
CA SER A 192 -9.33 12.01 3.21
C SER A 192 -9.41 12.92 1.99
N ILE A 193 -9.73 12.40 0.80
CA ILE A 193 -9.77 13.20 -0.42
C ILE A 193 -11.18 13.67 -0.78
N HIS A 194 -12.23 13.25 -0.06
CA HIS A 194 -13.61 13.60 -0.40
C HIS A 194 -13.86 15.10 -0.36
N GLY A 195 -13.41 15.79 0.69
CA GLY A 195 -13.54 17.26 0.78
C GLY A 195 -12.78 17.98 -0.34
N TRP A 196 -11.53 17.56 -0.58
CA TRP A 196 -10.74 18.09 -1.69
C TRP A 196 -11.43 17.88 -3.05
N LEU A 197 -12.02 16.71 -3.30
CA LEU A 197 -12.74 16.42 -4.54
C LEU A 197 -13.93 17.38 -4.74
N LEU A 198 -14.75 17.57 -3.71
CA LEU A 198 -15.90 18.47 -3.75
C LEU A 198 -15.47 19.92 -3.98
N ASP A 199 -14.46 20.39 -3.24
CA ASP A 199 -13.95 21.77 -3.37
C ASP A 199 -13.43 22.05 -4.78
N ASN A 200 -12.71 21.10 -5.39
CA ASN A 200 -12.18 21.28 -6.74
C ASN A 200 -13.28 21.14 -7.80
N TYR A 201 -14.22 20.21 -7.63
CA TYR A 201 -15.37 20.11 -8.52
C TYR A 201 -16.17 21.41 -8.57
N TRP A 202 -16.48 21.99 -7.41
CA TRP A 202 -17.22 23.23 -7.31
C TRP A 202 -16.49 24.40 -7.97
N LYS A 203 -15.18 24.55 -7.71
CA LYS A 203 -14.35 25.60 -8.31
C LYS A 203 -14.30 25.52 -9.83
N GLU A 204 -14.25 24.32 -10.41
CA GLU A 204 -14.25 24.18 -11.87
C GLU A 204 -15.64 24.40 -12.47
N LEU A 205 -16.71 23.94 -11.81
CA LEU A 205 -18.08 24.25 -12.21
C LEU A 205 -18.36 25.77 -12.21
N GLU A 206 -17.88 26.52 -11.23
CA GLU A 206 -18.01 27.98 -11.19
C GLU A 206 -17.39 28.64 -12.42
N LYS A 207 -16.26 28.14 -12.91
CA LYS A 207 -15.63 28.65 -14.15
C LYS A 207 -16.48 28.34 -15.37
N ILE A 208 -17.02 27.13 -15.46
CA ILE A 208 -17.90 26.70 -16.57
C ILE A 208 -19.18 27.54 -16.58
N ALA A 209 -19.80 27.75 -15.42
CA ALA A 209 -21.02 28.54 -15.28
C ALA A 209 -20.80 30.04 -15.62
N GLY A 210 -19.60 30.57 -15.38
CA GLY A 210 -19.21 31.94 -15.73
C GLY A 210 -18.77 32.13 -17.18
N ASP A 211 -18.55 31.06 -17.94
CA ASP A 211 -18.11 31.11 -19.33
C ASP A 211 -19.30 31.15 -20.30
N SER A 212 -19.52 32.32 -20.89
CA SER A 212 -20.61 32.58 -21.85
C SER A 212 -20.42 31.89 -23.21
N SER A 213 -19.27 31.25 -23.46
CA SER A 213 -19.05 30.38 -24.63
C SER A 213 -19.40 28.91 -24.37
N MET A 214 -19.46 28.52 -23.10
CA MET A 214 -19.87 27.19 -22.62
C MET A 214 -21.36 27.17 -22.22
N SER A 215 -21.99 28.35 -22.08
CA SER A 215 -23.45 28.51 -21.98
C SER A 215 -24.13 28.20 -23.32
N VAL A 216 -24.10 26.94 -23.71
CA VAL A 216 -24.96 26.42 -24.78
C VAL A 216 -25.88 25.39 -24.14
N PHE A 217 -26.91 25.96 -23.50
CA PHE A 217 -28.15 25.42 -22.94
C PHE A 217 -28.10 24.82 -21.53
#